data_AF-A0AAW1PPT7-F1
#
_entry.id   AF-A0AAW1PPT7-F1
#
_cell.length_a   1.000
_cell.length_b   1.000
_cell.length_c   1.000
_cell.angle_alpha   90.00
_cell.angle_beta   90.00
_cell.angle_gamma   90.00
#
_symmetry.space_group_name_H-M   'P 1'
#
loop_
_entity.id
_entity.type
_entity.pdbx_description
1 polymer ?
#
loop_
_entity_poly.entity_id
_entity_poly.type
_entity_poly.pdbx_seq_one_letter_code
_entity_poly.pdbx_strand_id
1 'polypeptide(L)'
;MNANKELQVRNRVEAIFNKAESDFASKREYDDYLEEREDIIFNLCEGEQVAEMEARISAYQRANYENIIANEARKAEASRVRADTLAAGLVRASQANGAGEPAASEMAAPVADGNGAPAKYTASYPGAPAMSAMPGAQPAPLAELPPLPQNLLPGSDQLRMALASGWTPDIPKRRAKEDAFTSVFVC
;
A
#
# COMPACT_ATOMS: atom_id res chain seq x y z
N MET A 1 20.17 3.71 24.20
CA MET A 1 19.42 2.68 23.45
C MET A 1 19.79 2.72 21.98
N ASN A 2 20.23 1.59 21.41
CA ASN A 2 20.45 1.46 19.97
C ASN A 2 19.12 1.12 19.30
N ALA A 3 18.50 2.07 18.60
CA ALA A 3 17.18 1.90 17.97
C ALA A 3 17.09 0.66 17.07
N ASN A 4 18.15 0.35 16.32
CA ASN A 4 18.19 -0.86 15.47
C ASN A 4 18.08 -2.16 16.27
N LYS A 5 18.68 -2.23 17.46
CA LYS A 5 18.61 -3.43 18.31
C LYS A 5 17.20 -3.60 18.88
N GLU A 6 16.59 -2.53 19.36
CA GLU A 6 15.22 -2.56 19.88
C GLU A 6 14.24 -3.04 18.80
N LEU A 7 14.33 -2.48 17.59
CA LEU A 7 13.47 -2.88 16.48
C LEU A 7 13.63 -4.37 16.13
N GLN A 8 14.85 -4.91 16.16
CA GLN A 8 15.08 -6.33 15.91
C GLN A 8 14.46 -7.21 16.99
N VAL A 9 14.63 -6.86 18.26
CA VAL A 9 14.06 -7.59 19.40
C VAL A 9 12.53 -7.53 19.37
N ARG A 10 11.96 -6.33 19.22
CA ARG A 10 10.52 -6.10 19.14
C ARG A 10 9.88 -6.92 18.02
N ASN A 11 10.42 -6.82 16.80
CA ASN A 11 9.89 -7.58 15.65
C ASN A 11 9.93 -9.09 15.89
N ARG A 12 10.99 -9.60 16.51
CA ARG A 12 11.14 -11.02 16.83
C ARG A 12 10.12 -11.47 17.87
N VAL A 13 9.96 -10.71 18.96
CA VAL A 13 9.02 -11.07 20.03
C VAL A 13 7.58 -10.95 19.53
N GLU A 14 7.22 -9.88 18.81
CA GLU A 14 5.88 -9.69 18.25
C GLU A 14 5.49 -10.77 17.22
N ALA A 15 6.46 -11.33 16.49
CA ALA A 15 6.21 -12.45 15.58
C ALA A 15 5.77 -13.72 16.34
N ILE A 16 6.31 -13.95 17.54
CA ILE A 16 5.99 -15.09 18.39
C ILE A 16 4.72 -14.81 19.22
N PHE A 17 4.61 -13.60 19.78
CA PHE A 17 3.51 -13.14 20.61
C PHE A 17 2.39 -12.52 19.76
N ASN A 18 1.81 -13.31 18.87
CA ASN A 18 0.85 -12.85 17.86
C ASN A 18 -0.64 -13.14 18.20
N LYS A 19 -0.98 -13.36 19.47
CA LYS A 19 -2.38 -13.50 19.92
C LYS A 19 -3.12 -12.16 19.83
N ALA A 20 -4.39 -12.22 19.42
CA ALA A 20 -5.28 -11.07 19.36
C ALA A 20 -6.18 -11.00 20.61
N GLU A 21 -6.79 -9.85 20.89
CA GLU A 21 -7.75 -9.68 22.00
C GLU A 21 -8.89 -10.72 21.97
N SER A 22 -9.31 -11.17 20.78
CA SER A 22 -10.33 -12.20 20.59
C SER A 22 -9.92 -13.60 21.08
N ASP A 23 -8.62 -13.84 21.30
CA ASP A 23 -8.09 -15.13 21.75
C ASP A 23 -8.16 -15.27 23.29
N PHE A 24 -8.60 -14.23 24.01
CA PHE A 24 -8.67 -14.16 25.47
C PHE A 24 -10.11 -14.14 25.97
N ALA A 25 -10.33 -14.65 27.20
CA ALA A 25 -11.65 -14.69 27.79
C ALA A 25 -12.06 -13.33 28.40
N SER A 26 -11.07 -12.53 28.82
CA SER A 26 -11.30 -11.21 29.38
C SER A 26 -10.28 -10.19 28.87
N LYS A 27 -10.70 -8.91 28.86
CA LYS A 27 -9.80 -7.80 28.52
C LYS A 27 -8.60 -7.71 29.45
N ARG A 28 -8.77 -8.05 30.73
CA ARG A 28 -7.69 -8.03 31.72
C ARG A 28 -6.57 -9.00 31.37
N GLU A 29 -6.92 -10.22 30.97
CA GLU A 29 -5.92 -11.22 30.53
C GLU A 29 -5.14 -10.75 29.30
N TYR A 30 -5.81 -10.04 28.39
CA TYR A 30 -5.16 -9.44 27.23
C TYR A 30 -4.22 -8.31 27.64
N ASP A 31 -4.64 -7.43 28.57
CA ASP A 31 -3.79 -6.36 29.09
C ASP A 31 -2.55 -6.95 29.82
N ASP A 32 -2.73 -7.96 30.66
CA ASP A 32 -1.65 -8.68 31.37
C ASP A 32 -0.67 -9.35 30.37
N TYR A 33 -1.19 -9.91 29.27
CA TYR A 33 -0.38 -10.50 28.19
C TYR A 33 0.46 -9.46 27.44
N LEU A 34 -0.09 -8.25 27.22
CA LEU A 34 0.65 -7.16 26.60
C LEU A 34 1.76 -6.65 27.51
N GLU A 35 1.50 -6.55 28.82
CA GLU A 35 2.50 -6.18 29.82
C GLU A 35 3.66 -7.19 29.84
N GLU A 36 3.36 -8.50 29.92
CA GLU A 36 4.40 -9.55 29.86
C GLU A 36 5.24 -9.47 28.58
N ARG A 37 4.61 -9.18 27.43
CA ARG A 37 5.32 -9.03 26.16
C ARG A 37 6.30 -7.85 26.19
N GLU A 38 5.87 -6.68 26.68
CA GLU A 38 6.72 -5.51 26.77
C GLU A 38 7.84 -5.70 27.81
N ASP A 39 7.59 -6.39 28.93
CA ASP A 39 8.61 -6.74 29.92
C ASP A 39 9.73 -7.60 29.31
N ILE A 40 9.36 -8.61 28.50
CA ILE A 40 10.32 -9.44 27.78
C ILE A 40 11.13 -8.60 26.79
N ILE A 41 10.48 -7.71 26.03
CA ILE A 41 11.16 -6.83 25.06
C ILE A 41 12.13 -5.90 25.79
N PHE A 42 11.71 -5.30 26.90
CA PHE A 42 12.53 -4.38 27.69
C PHE A 42 13.77 -5.09 28.25
N ASN A 43 13.60 -6.24 28.89
CA ASN A 43 14.71 -7.02 29.44
C ASN A 43 15.72 -7.45 28.37
N LEU A 44 15.23 -7.87 27.19
CA LEU A 44 16.08 -8.23 26.06
C LEU A 44 16.80 -7.02 25.43
N CYS A 45 16.19 -5.83 25.46
CA CYS A 45 16.82 -4.60 24.95
C CYS A 45 17.92 -4.08 25.88
N GLU A 46 17.69 -4.13 27.19
CA GLU A 46 18.68 -3.75 28.20
C GLU A 46 19.76 -4.83 28.39
N GLY A 47 19.50 -6.06 27.93
CA GLY A 47 20.43 -7.18 28.03
C GLY A 47 20.44 -7.82 29.42
N GLU A 48 19.40 -7.60 30.21
CA GLU A 48 19.21 -8.22 31.52
C GLU A 48 18.47 -9.54 31.37
N GLN A 49 18.88 -10.55 32.14
CA GLN A 49 18.19 -11.85 32.24
C GLN A 49 17.90 -12.52 30.88
N VAL A 50 18.75 -12.27 29.86
CA VAL A 50 18.55 -12.74 28.48
C VAL A 50 18.29 -14.25 28.41
N ALA A 51 19.04 -15.05 29.16
CA ALA A 51 18.88 -16.50 29.15
C ALA A 51 17.50 -16.96 29.67
N GLU A 52 16.95 -16.28 30.67
CA GLU A 52 15.64 -16.59 31.23
C GLU A 52 14.52 -16.16 30.29
N MET A 53 14.62 -14.95 29.73
CA MET A 53 13.66 -14.43 28.76
C MET A 53 13.64 -15.29 27.49
N GLU A 54 14.80 -15.71 27.00
CA GLU A 54 14.91 -16.63 25.86
C GLU A 54 14.30 -18.02 26.17
N ALA A 55 14.49 -18.54 27.38
CA ALA A 55 13.85 -19.78 27.81
C ALA A 55 12.32 -19.64 27.86
N ARG A 56 11.80 -18.50 28.34
CA ARG A 56 10.36 -18.19 28.36
C ARG A 56 9.80 -18.08 26.95
N ILE A 57 10.49 -17.39 26.05
CA ILE A 57 10.11 -17.30 24.62
C ILE A 57 10.07 -18.70 23.99
N SER A 58 11.10 -19.53 24.21
CA SER A 58 11.16 -20.88 23.67
C SER A 58 10.04 -21.79 24.20
N ALA A 59 9.73 -21.69 25.49
CA ALA A 59 8.61 -22.43 26.10
C ALA A 59 7.27 -21.99 25.50
N TYR A 60 7.04 -20.68 25.38
CA TYR A 60 5.83 -20.12 24.79
C TYR A 60 5.67 -20.54 23.33
N GLN A 61 6.74 -20.46 22.54
CA GLN A 61 6.74 -20.83 21.14
C GLN A 61 6.37 -22.31 20.95
N ARG A 62 6.91 -23.22 21.79
CA ARG A 62 6.57 -24.64 21.73
C ARG A 62 5.12 -24.90 22.12
N ALA A 63 4.62 -24.22 23.16
CA ALA A 63 3.25 -24.39 23.63
C ALA A 63 2.20 -23.80 22.67
N ASN A 64 2.56 -22.76 21.91
CA ASN A 64 1.62 -22.01 21.06
C ASN A 64 1.94 -22.10 19.56
N TYR A 65 2.77 -23.05 19.14
CA TYR A 65 3.22 -23.15 17.75
C TYR A 65 2.08 -23.16 16.72
N GLU A 66 1.04 -23.95 16.98
CA GLU A 66 -0.13 -24.04 16.09
C GLU A 66 -0.90 -22.72 16.03
N ASN A 67 -1.07 -22.05 17.17
CA ASN A 67 -1.72 -20.75 17.25
C ASN A 67 -0.94 -19.68 16.48
N ILE A 68 0.39 -19.72 16.57
CA ILE A 68 1.26 -18.76 15.86
C ILE A 68 1.04 -18.86 14.36
N ILE A 69 1.11 -20.09 13.81
CA ILE A 69 0.91 -20.32 12.37
C ILE A 69 -0.50 -19.91 11.93
N ALA A 70 -1.52 -20.29 12.70
CA ALA A 70 -2.91 -19.96 12.38
C ALA A 70 -3.15 -18.43 12.38
N ASN A 71 -2.60 -17.73 13.38
CA ASN A 71 -2.72 -16.28 13.50
C ASN A 71 -1.94 -15.55 12.39
N GLU A 72 -0.77 -16.05 12.01
CA GLU A 72 0.02 -15.51 10.90
C GLU A 72 -0.70 -15.67 9.56
N ALA A 73 -1.27 -16.86 9.28
CA ALA A 73 -2.09 -17.09 8.09
C ALA A 73 -3.31 -16.16 8.06
N ARG A 74 -4.00 -15.98 9.19
CA ARG A 74 -5.14 -15.06 9.30
C ARG A 74 -4.72 -13.61 9.05
N LYS A 75 -3.58 -13.18 9.57
CA LYS A 75 -3.04 -11.82 9.37
C LYS A 75 -2.65 -11.59 7.90
N ALA A 76 -2.06 -12.59 7.24
CA ALA A 76 -1.72 -12.53 5.83
C ALA A 76 -2.97 -12.39 4.96
N GLU A 77 -3.99 -13.22 5.18
CA GLU A 77 -5.25 -13.14 4.43
C GLU A 77 -5.98 -11.81 4.68
N ALA A 78 -6.07 -11.37 5.94
CA ALA A 78 -6.67 -10.08 6.27
C ALA A 78 -5.94 -8.90 5.60
N SER A 79 -4.62 -8.96 5.47
CA SER A 79 -3.82 -7.94 4.78
C SER A 79 -4.08 -7.94 3.27
N ARG A 80 -4.20 -9.13 2.66
CA ARG A 80 -4.55 -9.27 1.24
C ARG A 80 -5.93 -8.70 0.95
N VAL A 81 -6.94 -9.09 1.72
CA VAL A 81 -8.31 -8.58 1.57
C VAL A 81 -8.35 -7.06 1.75
N ARG A 82 -7.62 -6.50 2.72
CA ARG A 82 -7.52 -5.05 2.90
C ARG A 82 -6.84 -4.34 1.72
N ALA A 83 -5.80 -4.93 1.13
CA ALA A 83 -5.17 -4.39 -0.06
C ALA A 83 -6.13 -4.39 -1.25
N ASP A 84 -6.87 -5.48 -1.44
CA ASP A 84 -7.87 -5.62 -2.51
C ASP A 84 -9.03 -4.63 -2.34
N THR A 85 -9.52 -4.43 -1.10
CA THR A 85 -10.59 -3.45 -0.84
C THR A 85 -10.13 -2.01 -1.05
N LEU A 86 -8.89 -1.68 -0.69
CA LEU A 86 -8.29 -0.38 -0.98
C LEU A 86 -8.14 -0.15 -2.49
N ALA A 87 -7.66 -1.16 -3.23
CA ALA A 87 -7.54 -1.10 -4.68
C ALA A 87 -8.91 -0.93 -5.37
N ALA A 88 -9.92 -1.70 -4.93
CA ALA A 88 -11.28 -1.58 -5.44
C ALA A 88 -11.92 -0.23 -5.10
N GLY A 89 -11.64 0.34 -3.92
CA GLY A 89 -12.06 1.67 -3.52
C GLY A 89 -11.50 2.77 -4.44
N LEU A 90 -10.22 2.66 -4.81
CA LEU A 90 -9.57 3.59 -5.73
C LEU A 90 -10.18 3.53 -7.15
N VAL A 91 -10.47 2.31 -7.64
CA VAL A 91 -11.14 2.08 -8.94
C VAL A 91 -12.60 2.54 -8.94
N ARG A 92 -13.29 2.48 -7.80
CA ARG A 92 -14.65 3.03 -7.66
C ARG A 92 -14.64 4.56 -7.65
N ALA A 93 -13.67 5.16 -6.96
CA ALA A 93 -13.50 6.61 -6.91
C ALA A 93 -13.16 7.21 -8.30
N SER A 94 -12.42 6.49 -9.14
CA SER A 94 -12.15 6.93 -10.52
C SER A 94 -13.37 6.88 -11.43
N GLN A 95 -14.32 5.96 -11.21
CA GLN A 95 -15.54 5.83 -12.01
C GLN A 95 -16.66 6.80 -11.57
N ALA A 96 -16.70 7.19 -10.29
CA ALA A 96 -17.71 8.12 -9.76
C ALA A 96 -17.57 9.57 -10.27
N ASN A 97 -16.43 9.94 -10.85
CA ASN A 97 -16.23 11.25 -11.49
C ASN A 97 -16.75 11.33 -12.94
N GLY A 98 -17.53 10.33 -13.41
CA GLY A 98 -18.00 10.21 -14.79
C GLY A 98 -19.49 10.51 -15.05
N ALA A 99 -20.27 10.95 -14.06
CA ALA A 99 -21.70 11.25 -14.26
C ALA A 99 -22.15 12.50 -13.47
N GLY A 100 -22.21 13.65 -14.15
CA GLY A 100 -22.82 14.87 -13.61
C GLY A 100 -22.48 16.11 -14.43
N GLU A 101 -23.42 16.54 -15.28
CA GLU A 101 -23.38 17.84 -15.98
C GLU A 101 -23.43 19.01 -14.97
N PRO A 102 -22.72 20.15 -15.20
CA PRO A 102 -22.83 21.33 -14.36
C PRO A 102 -23.91 22.29 -14.88
N ALA A 103 -25.01 22.44 -14.14
CA ALA A 103 -25.92 23.58 -14.29
C ALA A 103 -25.33 24.78 -13.54
N ALA A 104 -25.03 25.86 -14.26
CA ALA A 104 -24.48 27.09 -13.73
C ALA A 104 -25.57 28.15 -13.47
N SER A 105 -25.61 28.68 -12.24
CA SER A 105 -25.96 30.04 -11.75
C SER A 105 -26.35 29.84 -10.26
N GLU A 106 -26.01 30.64 -9.26
CA GLU A 106 -25.75 32.07 -9.17
C GLU A 106 -24.93 32.35 -7.89
N MET A 107 -24.30 33.52 -7.85
CA MET A 107 -23.55 34.05 -6.72
C MET A 107 -24.38 34.13 -5.43
N ALA A 108 -23.91 33.49 -4.37
CA ALA A 108 -24.08 33.99 -3.01
C ALA A 108 -22.93 33.46 -2.13
N ALA A 109 -22.07 34.36 -1.67
CA ALA A 109 -21.11 34.05 -0.62
C ALA A 109 -21.86 33.84 0.71
N PRO A 110 -21.42 32.87 1.52
CA PRO A 110 -21.36 33.14 2.95
C PRO A 110 -20.00 32.76 3.54
N VAL A 111 -19.45 33.77 4.24
CA VAL A 111 -18.68 33.73 5.49
C VAL A 111 -17.98 32.42 5.88
N ALA A 112 -16.68 32.57 6.12
CA ALA A 112 -15.76 31.56 6.59
C ALA A 112 -16.05 31.13 8.04
N ASP A 113 -16.03 29.82 8.28
CA ASP A 113 -15.58 29.24 9.55
C ASP A 113 -15.11 27.78 9.35
N GLY A 114 -13.89 27.51 9.82
CA GLY A 114 -13.46 26.22 10.39
C GLY A 114 -13.30 24.97 9.50
N ASN A 115 -12.07 24.46 9.48
CA ASN A 115 -11.63 23.08 9.20
C ASN A 115 -11.42 22.65 7.73
N GLY A 116 -10.14 22.50 7.39
CA GLY A 116 -9.64 22.12 6.07
C GLY A 116 -9.85 20.65 5.71
N ALA A 117 -10.31 20.45 4.47
CA ALA A 117 -10.19 19.22 3.69
C ALA A 117 -9.41 19.54 2.39
N PRO A 118 -8.58 18.62 1.86
CA PRO A 118 -7.65 18.93 0.78
C PRO A 118 -8.35 19.22 -0.55
N ALA A 119 -7.91 20.31 -1.19
CA ALA A 119 -8.35 20.77 -2.50
C ALA A 119 -8.16 19.68 -3.58
N LYS A 120 -9.26 19.33 -4.25
CA LYS A 120 -9.28 18.46 -5.41
C LYS A 120 -8.83 19.27 -6.63
N TYR A 121 -7.62 19.06 -7.13
CA TYR A 121 -7.19 19.60 -8.41
C TYR A 121 -7.78 18.75 -9.54
N THR A 122 -8.95 19.14 -10.06
CA THR A 122 -9.42 18.68 -11.37
C THR A 122 -9.16 19.79 -12.38
N ALA A 123 -8.14 19.63 -13.21
CA ALA A 123 -7.92 20.48 -14.37
C ALA A 123 -8.98 20.15 -15.43
N SER A 124 -10.11 20.86 -15.39
CA SER A 124 -11.09 20.86 -16.48
C SER A 124 -10.61 21.84 -17.55
N TYR A 125 -10.19 21.33 -18.71
CA TYR A 125 -9.93 22.16 -19.89
C TYR A 125 -11.24 22.33 -20.67
N PRO A 126 -11.69 23.55 -20.96
CA PRO A 126 -12.81 23.76 -21.88
C PRO A 126 -12.35 23.47 -23.31
N GLY A 127 -12.94 22.47 -23.97
CA GLY A 127 -12.82 22.28 -25.43
C GLY A 127 -12.36 20.92 -25.96
N ALA A 128 -12.30 19.85 -25.17
CA ALA A 128 -12.02 18.51 -25.71
C ALA A 128 -13.28 17.90 -26.37
N PRO A 129 -13.24 17.45 -27.64
CA PRO A 129 -14.36 16.72 -28.24
C PRO A 129 -14.59 15.39 -27.50
N ALA A 130 -15.86 15.04 -27.29
CA ALA A 130 -16.27 13.79 -26.68
C ALA A 130 -15.83 12.59 -27.55
N MET A 131 -14.91 11.79 -27.04
CA MET A 131 -14.46 10.56 -27.70
C MET A 131 -15.55 9.50 -27.49
N SER A 132 -16.26 9.14 -28.55
CA SER A 132 -17.22 8.03 -28.54
C SER A 132 -16.52 6.71 -28.22
N ALA A 133 -17.16 5.90 -27.37
CA ALA A 133 -16.71 4.56 -27.03
C ALA A 133 -16.79 3.64 -28.26
N MET A 134 -15.64 3.24 -28.80
CA MET A 134 -15.53 2.15 -29.78
C MET A 134 -15.47 0.80 -29.04
N PRO A 135 -16.29 -0.20 -29.41
CA PRO A 135 -16.31 -1.50 -28.75
C PRO A 135 -15.15 -2.39 -29.24
N GLY A 136 -14.54 -3.11 -28.30
CA GLY A 136 -13.68 -4.28 -28.45
C GLY A 136 -12.96 -4.51 -29.78
N ALA A 137 -11.67 -4.17 -29.84
CA ALA A 137 -10.74 -4.68 -30.85
C ALA A 137 -9.81 -5.73 -30.23
N GLN A 138 -9.75 -6.91 -30.85
CA GLN A 138 -8.87 -8.03 -30.50
C GLN A 138 -7.37 -7.68 -30.67
N PRO A 139 -6.42 -8.38 -30.01
CA PRO A 139 -5.00 -8.07 -30.19
C PRO A 139 -4.56 -8.49 -31.60
N ALA A 140 -4.27 -7.51 -32.45
CA ALA A 140 -3.71 -7.74 -33.77
C ALA A 140 -2.25 -8.25 -33.67
N PRO A 141 -1.81 -9.15 -34.58
CA PRO A 141 -0.43 -9.63 -34.63
C PRO A 141 0.54 -8.48 -34.91
N LEU A 142 1.75 -8.62 -34.35
CA LEU A 142 2.83 -7.63 -34.36
C LEU A 142 3.27 -7.28 -35.81
N ALA A 143 2.55 -6.37 -36.44
CA ALA A 143 2.89 -5.76 -37.72
C ALA A 143 2.97 -4.24 -37.52
N GLU A 144 4.18 -3.72 -37.70
CA GLU A 144 4.57 -2.31 -37.82
C GLU A 144 4.04 -1.35 -36.74
N LEU A 145 4.91 -1.11 -35.74
CA LEU A 145 4.80 0.01 -34.82
C LEU A 145 4.53 1.31 -35.62
N PRO A 146 3.54 2.13 -35.23
CA PRO A 146 3.43 3.47 -35.80
C PRO A 146 4.76 4.20 -35.58
N PRO A 147 5.24 4.99 -36.56
CA PRO A 147 6.52 5.66 -36.43
C PRO A 147 6.48 6.49 -35.15
N LEU A 148 7.45 6.24 -34.28
CA LEU A 148 7.71 7.06 -33.11
C LEU A 148 7.66 8.53 -33.58
N PRO A 149 6.93 9.43 -32.89
CA PRO A 149 6.91 10.83 -33.26
C PRO A 149 8.35 11.33 -33.30
N GLN A 150 8.87 11.50 -34.51
CA GLN A 150 10.20 12.00 -34.76
C GLN A 150 10.21 13.44 -34.25
N ASN A 151 10.88 13.62 -33.12
CA ASN A 151 11.10 14.85 -32.38
C ASN A 151 10.05 15.15 -31.29
N LEU A 152 10.23 14.50 -30.14
CA LEU A 152 10.01 15.11 -28.83
C LEU A 152 10.97 16.32 -28.71
N LEU A 153 10.60 17.43 -29.35
CA LEU A 153 11.34 18.68 -29.23
C LEU A 153 11.41 19.04 -27.73
N PRO A 154 12.59 19.42 -27.22
CA PRO A 154 12.71 19.94 -25.87
C PRO A 154 11.77 21.16 -25.77
N GLY A 155 10.75 21.05 -24.93
CA GLY A 155 9.72 22.10 -24.74
C GLY A 155 8.34 21.80 -25.30
N SER A 156 8.11 20.65 -25.96
CA SER A 156 6.75 20.26 -26.36
C SER A 156 5.85 20.02 -25.15
N ASP A 157 4.59 20.47 -25.22
CA ASP A 157 3.61 20.27 -24.14
C ASP A 157 3.37 18.78 -23.85
N GLN A 158 3.49 17.92 -24.88
CA GLN A 158 3.41 16.47 -24.72
C GLN A 158 4.56 15.91 -23.86
N LEU A 159 5.79 16.38 -24.05
CA LEU A 159 6.93 16.00 -23.20
C LEU A 159 6.75 16.50 -21.76
N ARG A 160 6.19 17.70 -21.59
CA ARG A 160 5.91 18.27 -20.25
C ARG A 160 4.85 17.47 -19.52
N MET A 161 3.78 17.07 -20.20
CA MET A 161 2.73 16.21 -19.63
C MET A 161 3.24 14.79 -19.35
N ALA A 162 4.05 14.22 -20.25
CA ALA A 162 4.70 12.94 -20.01
C ALA A 162 5.61 13.00 -18.77
N LEU A 163 6.46 14.02 -18.66
CA LEU A 163 7.33 14.18 -17.49
C LEU A 163 6.54 14.46 -16.20
N ALA A 164 5.46 15.26 -16.27
CA ALA A 164 4.57 15.55 -15.14
C ALA A 164 3.81 14.30 -14.65
N SER A 165 3.50 13.37 -15.54
CA SER A 165 2.95 12.06 -15.21
C SER A 165 4.01 11.05 -14.74
N GLY A 166 5.26 11.49 -14.56
CA GLY A 166 6.38 10.66 -14.14
C GLY A 166 6.95 9.79 -15.26
N TRP A 167 6.47 9.95 -16.50
CA TRP A 167 7.00 9.22 -17.65
C TRP A 167 8.37 9.75 -18.05
N THR A 168 9.35 8.86 -18.19
CA THR A 168 10.68 9.16 -18.71
C THR A 168 11.06 8.17 -19.81
N PRO A 169 11.93 8.56 -20.77
CA PRO A 169 12.34 7.69 -21.88
C PRO A 169 13.01 6.38 -21.44
N ASP A 170 13.49 6.30 -20.20
CA ASP A 170 14.18 5.14 -19.64
C ASP A 170 13.25 4.12 -18.96
N ILE A 171 11.96 4.44 -18.74
CA ILE A 171 10.97 3.51 -18.17
C ILE A 171 10.90 2.17 -18.90
N PRO A 172 10.78 2.10 -20.24
CA PRO A 172 10.70 0.81 -20.94
C PRO A 172 11.97 -0.04 -20.75
N LYS A 173 13.15 0.59 -20.66
CA LYS A 173 14.42 -0.10 -20.40
C LYS A 173 14.49 -0.64 -18.96
N ARG A 174 13.98 0.12 -17.99
CA ARG A 174 13.93 -0.29 -16.59
C ARG A 174 12.98 -1.48 -16.41
N ARG A 175 11.78 -1.40 -16.99
CA ARG A 175 10.78 -2.48 -16.97
C ARG A 175 11.28 -3.76 -17.64
N ALA A 176 11.92 -3.65 -18.81
CA ALA A 176 12.50 -4.81 -19.49
C ALA A 176 13.60 -5.51 -18.66
N LYS A 177 14.40 -4.76 -17.89
CA LYS A 177 15.39 -5.33 -16.97
C LYS A 177 14.70 -6.02 -15.79
N GLU A 178 13.71 -5.37 -15.17
CA GLU A 178 12.95 -5.94 -14.06
C GLU A 178 12.25 -7.25 -14.46
N ASP A 179 11.62 -7.29 -15.63
CA ASP A 179 10.99 -8.51 -16.17
C ASP A 179 12.02 -9.62 -16.45
N ALA A 180 13.21 -9.26 -16.96
CA ALA A 180 14.30 -10.21 -17.16
C ALA A 180 14.86 -10.79 -15.85
N PHE A 181 15.00 -9.97 -14.79
CA PHE A 181 15.44 -10.46 -13.48
C PHE A 181 14.36 -11.26 -12.74
N THR A 182 13.09 -10.92 -12.93
CA THR A 182 11.97 -11.59 -12.26
C THR A 182 11.65 -12.95 -12.90
N SER A 183 11.83 -13.08 -14.21
CA SER A 183 11.64 -14.37 -14.92
C SER A 183 12.76 -15.39 -14.68
N VAL A 184 13.91 -14.98 -14.12
CA VAL A 184 15.00 -15.90 -13.73
C VAL A 184 14.67 -16.70 -12.45
N PHE A 185 13.76 -16.23 -11.60
CA PHE A 185 13.38 -16.91 -10.35
C PHE A 185 11.97 -17.52 -10.36
N VAL A 186 11.36 -17.66 -11.54
CA VAL A 186 10.16 -18.49 -11.74
C VAL A 186 10.53 -19.65 -12.69
N CYS A 187 11.27 -20.60 -12.14
CA CYS A 187 11.50 -21.95 -12.66
C CYS A 187 11.65 -22.89 -11.46
#